data_AF-A0A3B9DPZ0-F1
#
_entry.id   AF-A0A3B9DPZ0-F1
#
_cell.length_a   1.000
_cell.length_b   1.000
_cell.length_c   1.000
_cell.angle_alpha   90.00
_cell.angle_beta   90.00
_cell.angle_gamma   90.00
#
_symmetry.space_group_name_H-M   'P 1'
#
loop_
_entity.id
_entity.type
_entity.pdbx_description
1 polymer ?
#
loop_
_entity_poly.entity_id
_entity_poly.type
_entity_poly.pdbx_seq_one_letter_code
_entity_poly.pdbx_strand_id
1 'polypeptide(L)'
;MNQRATALGLILGLALGLLASATDIDLLDRLAAGVAPLGTLFINAIRMVVIPLVVTTIFVGVARLGNPRTVGKLGGSALGFFWGTTVPAIVIGMGFMTLAMTLWPVAVEVPTTVESAQELPGLLDLILRLIPANPFAAAADGALLPLIVFTLLLAAATGAVAEARRQRLITFAEDISAVFVRLIHWILWTAPAGVFGLAAPVVAGMGLGLLAGLAVFVATVVV
;
A
#
# COMPACT_ATOMS: atom_id res chain seq x y z
N MET A 1 -4.59 9.25 -18.50
CA MET A 1 -5.07 8.33 -17.44
C MET A 1 -6.57 8.24 -17.56
N ASN A 2 -7.11 7.12 -18.03
CA ASN A 2 -8.55 6.98 -18.26
C ASN A 2 -9.20 6.42 -17.00
N GLN A 3 -9.53 7.28 -16.03
CA GLN A 3 -10.22 6.87 -14.79
C GLN A 3 -11.50 6.06 -15.10
N ARG A 4 -12.18 6.37 -16.20
CA ARG A 4 -13.34 5.62 -16.72
C ARG A 4 -13.01 4.16 -17.06
N ALA A 5 -11.83 3.89 -17.61
CA ALA A 5 -11.42 2.53 -17.98
C ALA A 5 -11.12 1.68 -16.72
N THR A 6 -10.47 2.26 -15.72
CA THR A 6 -10.22 1.56 -14.45
C THR A 6 -11.53 1.26 -13.70
N ALA A 7 -12.46 2.22 -13.69
CA ALA A 7 -13.79 2.01 -13.13
C ALA A 7 -14.56 0.91 -13.88
N LEU A 8 -14.49 0.88 -15.22
CA LEU A 8 -15.06 -0.19 -16.02
C LEU A 8 -14.44 -1.55 -15.70
N GLY A 9 -13.11 -1.64 -15.56
CA GLY A 9 -12.42 -2.86 -15.16
C GLY A 9 -12.88 -3.37 -13.80
N LEU A 10 -13.05 -2.46 -12.83
CA LEU A 10 -13.60 -2.78 -11.51
C LEU A 10 -15.04 -3.29 -11.60
N ILE A 11 -15.92 -2.57 -12.31
CA ILE A 11 -17.33 -2.95 -12.47
C ILE A 11 -17.47 -4.31 -13.15
N LEU A 12 -16.70 -4.55 -14.23
CA LEU A 12 -16.70 -5.83 -14.93
C LEU A 12 -16.17 -6.96 -14.04
N GLY A 13 -15.16 -6.69 -13.22
CA GLY A 13 -14.59 -7.68 -12.30
C GLY A 13 -15.57 -8.04 -11.20
N LEU A 14 -16.21 -7.04 -10.60
CA LEU A 14 -17.30 -7.22 -9.65
C LEU A 14 -18.46 -8.01 -10.26
N ALA A 15 -18.91 -7.63 -11.46
CA ALA A 15 -20.01 -8.30 -12.15
C ALA A 15 -19.68 -9.77 -12.47
N LEU A 16 -18.47 -10.06 -12.96
CA LEU A 16 -18.04 -11.43 -13.25
C LEU A 16 -17.97 -12.27 -11.97
N GLY A 17 -17.35 -11.76 -10.91
CA GLY A 17 -17.25 -12.47 -9.65
C GLY A 17 -18.60 -12.69 -8.98
N LEU A 18 -19.51 -11.72 -9.10
CA LEU A 18 -20.90 -11.83 -8.64
C LEU A 18 -21.67 -12.93 -9.35
N LEU A 19 -21.60 -12.94 -10.69
CA LEU A 19 -22.28 -13.95 -11.50
C LEU A 19 -21.73 -15.34 -11.18
N ALA A 20 -20.41 -15.47 -11.04
CA ALA A 20 -19.76 -16.73 -10.66
C ALA A 20 -20.27 -17.23 -9.29
N SER A 21 -20.25 -16.37 -8.26
CA SER A 21 -20.76 -16.72 -6.93
C SER A 21 -22.26 -17.04 -6.90
N ALA A 22 -23.09 -16.43 -7.75
CA ALA A 22 -24.54 -16.52 -7.63
C ALA A 22 -25.15 -17.69 -8.42
N THR A 23 -24.42 -18.28 -9.38
CA THR A 23 -25.01 -19.27 -10.31
C THR A 23 -24.49 -20.70 -10.16
N ASP A 24 -23.53 -20.98 -9.27
CA ASP A 24 -22.90 -22.32 -9.11
C ASP A 24 -22.40 -22.93 -10.45
N ILE A 25 -22.12 -22.07 -11.44
CA ILE A 25 -21.65 -22.50 -12.77
C ILE A 25 -20.13 -22.63 -12.75
N ASP A 26 -19.63 -23.86 -12.80
CA ASP A 26 -18.20 -24.20 -12.90
C ASP A 26 -17.42 -23.39 -13.94
N LEU A 27 -18.06 -23.04 -15.06
CA LEU A 27 -17.44 -22.28 -16.15
C LEU A 27 -17.14 -20.82 -15.73
N LEU A 28 -18.04 -20.19 -14.95
CA LEU A 28 -17.86 -18.82 -14.47
C LEU A 28 -16.80 -18.75 -13.37
N ASP A 29 -16.73 -19.73 -12.49
CA ASP A 29 -15.65 -19.84 -11.51
C ASP A 29 -14.29 -20.04 -12.17
N ARG A 30 -14.22 -20.89 -13.20
CA ARG A 30 -12.99 -21.07 -13.99
C ARG A 30 -12.59 -19.79 -14.72
N LEU A 31 -13.55 -19.01 -15.23
CA LEU A 31 -13.25 -17.71 -15.84
C LEU A 31 -12.74 -16.70 -14.81
N ALA A 32 -13.37 -16.62 -13.64
CA ALA A 32 -12.95 -15.74 -12.54
C ALA A 32 -11.54 -16.11 -12.03
N ALA A 33 -11.24 -17.40 -11.88
CA ALA A 33 -9.91 -17.89 -11.53
C ALA A 33 -8.90 -17.67 -12.68
N GLY A 34 -9.32 -17.84 -13.93
CA GLY A 34 -8.49 -17.68 -15.12
C GLY A 34 -7.98 -16.26 -15.35
N VAL A 35 -8.69 -15.25 -14.83
CA VAL A 35 -8.28 -13.84 -14.92
C VAL A 35 -7.39 -13.39 -13.76
N ALA A 36 -7.29 -14.18 -12.68
CA ALA A 36 -6.45 -13.89 -11.51
C ALA A 36 -4.98 -13.56 -11.84
N PRO A 37 -4.31 -14.25 -12.79
CA PRO A 37 -2.93 -13.93 -13.17
C PRO A 37 -2.75 -12.49 -13.65
N LEU A 38 -3.76 -11.87 -14.27
CA LEU A 38 -3.70 -10.46 -14.69
C LEU A 38 -3.58 -9.53 -13.47
N GLY A 39 -4.32 -9.85 -12.40
CA GLY A 39 -4.24 -9.12 -11.14
C GLY A 39 -2.88 -9.30 -10.46
N THR A 40 -2.37 -10.53 -10.42
CA THR A 40 -1.04 -10.82 -9.86
C THR A 40 0.08 -10.11 -10.64
N LEU A 41 0.04 -10.14 -11.97
CA LEU A 41 0.99 -9.41 -12.82
C LEU A 41 0.96 -7.91 -12.54
N PHE A 42 -0.23 -7.34 -12.39
CA PHE A 42 -0.40 -5.92 -12.07
C PHE A 42 0.21 -5.56 -10.70
N ILE A 43 -0.08 -6.33 -9.65
CA ILE A 43 0.50 -6.10 -8.32
C ILE A 43 2.02 -6.27 -8.34
N ASN A 44 2.53 -7.28 -9.03
CA ASN A 44 3.98 -7.50 -9.16
C ASN A 44 4.66 -6.34 -9.89
N ALA A 45 4.03 -5.80 -10.95
CA ALA A 45 4.53 -4.63 -11.66
C ALA A 45 4.61 -3.40 -10.75
N ILE A 46 3.59 -3.16 -9.91
CA ILE A 46 3.63 -2.07 -8.92
C ILE A 46 4.74 -2.32 -7.89
N ARG A 47 4.80 -3.51 -7.30
CA ARG A 47 5.83 -3.88 -6.29
C ARG A 47 7.26 -3.72 -6.81
N MET A 48 7.50 -4.04 -8.08
CA MET A 48 8.79 -3.86 -8.75
C MET A 48 9.30 -2.41 -8.70
N VAL A 49 8.40 -1.43 -8.78
CA VAL A 49 8.77 0.00 -8.82
C VAL A 49 8.80 0.65 -7.45
N VAL A 50 7.99 0.17 -6.51
CA VAL A 50 7.84 0.79 -5.18
C VAL A 50 9.19 0.94 -4.46
N ILE A 51 9.99 -0.11 -4.41
CA ILE A 51 11.23 -0.13 -3.62
C ILE A 51 12.26 0.86 -4.18
N PRO A 52 12.64 0.80 -5.47
CA PRO A 52 13.56 1.77 -6.05
C PRO A 52 13.06 3.21 -5.92
N LEU A 53 11.76 3.43 -6.18
CA LEU A 53 11.17 4.76 -6.15
C LEU A 53 11.17 5.37 -4.75
N VAL A 54 10.83 4.59 -3.71
CA VAL A 54 10.84 5.05 -2.33
C VAL A 54 12.25 5.46 -1.92
N VAL A 55 13.26 4.63 -2.24
CA VAL A 55 14.66 4.95 -1.94
C VAL A 55 15.09 6.24 -2.63
N THR A 56 14.86 6.39 -3.93
CA THR A 56 15.29 7.59 -4.66
C THR A 56 14.54 8.84 -4.21
N THR A 57 13.22 8.73 -3.97
CA THR A 57 12.39 9.88 -3.59
C THR A 57 12.74 10.38 -2.19
N ILE A 58 12.88 9.47 -1.22
CA ILE A 58 13.29 9.84 0.13
C ILE A 58 14.71 10.38 0.13
N PHE A 59 15.62 9.74 -0.61
CA PHE A 59 17.00 10.20 -0.73
C PHE A 59 17.06 11.63 -1.24
N VAL A 60 16.41 11.94 -2.36
CA VAL A 60 16.35 13.30 -2.93
C VAL A 60 15.72 14.29 -1.96
N GLY A 61 14.56 13.94 -1.38
CA GLY A 61 13.83 14.82 -0.48
C GLY A 61 14.65 15.22 0.75
N VAL A 62 15.41 14.28 1.32
CA VAL A 62 16.22 14.52 2.52
C VAL A 62 17.59 15.10 2.20
N ALA A 63 18.26 14.63 1.14
CA ALA A 63 19.59 15.11 0.77
C ALA A 63 19.58 16.60 0.36
N ARG A 64 18.47 17.09 -0.23
CA ARG A 64 18.27 18.51 -0.55
C ARG A 64 18.22 19.41 0.68
N LEU A 65 17.80 18.90 1.84
CA LEU A 65 17.75 19.68 3.08
C LEU A 65 19.14 20.01 3.63
N GLY A 66 20.15 19.20 3.31
CA GLY A 66 21.58 19.42 3.63
C GLY A 66 21.95 19.42 5.13
N ASN A 67 20.99 19.56 6.04
CA ASN A 67 21.20 19.65 7.49
C ASN A 67 20.42 18.57 8.25
N PRO A 68 21.10 17.63 8.94
CA PRO A 68 20.45 16.54 9.67
C PRO A 68 19.53 17.03 10.80
N ARG A 69 19.79 18.20 11.41
CA ARG A 69 18.91 18.76 12.46
C ARG A 69 17.55 19.17 11.89
N THR A 70 17.52 19.65 10.64
CA THR A 70 16.28 20.01 9.95
C THR A 70 15.46 18.76 9.66
N VAL A 71 16.11 17.66 9.25
CA VAL A 71 15.46 16.37 9.01
C VAL A 71 14.79 15.85 10.29
N GLY A 72 15.51 15.87 11.42
CA GLY A 72 14.95 15.44 12.72
C GLY A 72 13.77 16.30 13.17
N LYS A 73 13.82 17.62 13.02
CA LYS A 73 12.71 18.53 13.34
C LYS A 73 11.49 18.27 12.46
N LEU A 74 11.69 18.12 11.16
CA LEU A 74 10.62 17.84 10.21
C LEU A 74 9.98 16.47 10.49
N GLY A 75 10.80 15.45 10.74
CA GLY A 75 10.33 14.12 11.13
C GLY A 75 9.54 14.11 12.43
N GLY A 76 10.02 14.84 13.46
CA GLY A 76 9.29 14.99 14.73
C GLY A 76 7.96 15.71 14.56
N SER A 77 7.92 16.79 13.77
CA SER A 77 6.66 17.50 13.46
C SER A 77 5.69 16.64 12.66
N ALA A 78 6.21 15.85 11.70
CA ALA A 78 5.40 14.92 10.93
C ALA A 78 4.83 13.80 11.82
N LEU A 79 5.64 13.28 12.75
CA LEU A 79 5.18 12.29 13.72
C LEU A 79 4.06 12.86 14.60
N GLY A 80 4.23 14.07 15.13
CA GLY A 80 3.18 14.76 15.88
C GLY A 80 1.91 14.96 15.06
N PHE A 81 2.03 15.35 13.79
CA PHE A 81 0.90 15.45 12.87
C PHE A 81 0.21 14.10 12.63
N PHE A 82 0.97 13.02 12.41
CA PHE A 82 0.41 11.68 12.22
C PHE A 82 -0.31 11.18 13.47
N TRP A 83 0.27 11.35 14.66
CA TRP A 83 -0.43 10.99 15.91
C TRP A 83 -1.69 11.83 16.11
N GLY A 84 -1.60 13.14 15.86
CA GLY A 84 -2.73 14.07 15.99
C GLY A 84 -3.87 13.83 15.01
N THR A 85 -3.64 13.17 13.87
CA THR A 85 -4.66 12.87 12.87
C THR A 85 -5.11 11.41 12.90
N THR A 86 -4.19 10.48 13.11
CA THR A 86 -4.46 9.03 13.06
C THR A 86 -5.25 8.57 14.27
N VAL A 87 -4.92 9.04 15.48
CA VAL A 87 -5.66 8.62 16.69
C VAL A 87 -7.12 9.08 16.62
N PRO A 88 -7.44 10.36 16.32
CA PRO A 88 -8.83 10.76 16.12
C PRO A 88 -9.51 10.02 14.97
N ALA A 89 -8.83 9.78 13.85
CA ALA A 89 -9.40 9.04 12.72
C ALA A 89 -9.77 7.60 13.11
N ILE A 90 -8.92 6.91 13.88
CA ILE A 90 -9.21 5.57 14.40
C ILE A 90 -10.43 5.61 15.35
N VAL A 91 -10.49 6.58 16.26
CA VAL A 91 -11.61 6.72 17.20
C VAL A 91 -12.93 6.97 16.47
N ILE A 92 -12.93 7.86 15.48
CA ILE A 92 -14.10 8.16 14.64
C ILE A 92 -14.50 6.92 13.84
N GLY A 93 -13.57 6.30 13.12
CA GLY A 93 -13.85 5.12 12.30
C GLY A 93 -14.38 3.94 13.13
N MET A 94 -13.80 3.70 14.30
CA MET A 94 -14.27 2.66 15.23
C MET A 94 -15.67 2.98 15.78
N GLY A 95 -15.94 4.25 16.11
CA GLY A 95 -17.27 4.68 16.57
C GLY A 95 -18.35 4.50 15.50
N PHE A 96 -18.11 5.00 14.28
CA PHE A 96 -19.05 4.86 13.17
C PHE A 96 -19.26 3.40 12.77
N MET A 97 -18.19 2.59 12.73
CA MET A 97 -18.32 1.17 12.41
C MET A 97 -19.13 0.42 13.47
N THR A 98 -18.92 0.72 14.76
CA THR A 98 -19.70 0.12 15.86
C THR A 98 -21.20 0.45 15.73
N LEU A 99 -21.52 1.70 15.37
CA LEU A 99 -22.89 2.12 15.11
C LEU A 99 -23.49 1.45 13.86
N ALA A 100 -22.73 1.39 12.78
CA ALA A 100 -23.16 0.76 11.53
C ALA A 100 -23.47 -0.73 11.71
N MET A 101 -22.63 -1.47 12.45
CA MET A 101 -22.89 -2.88 12.75
C MET A 101 -24.11 -3.10 13.65
N THR A 102 -24.46 -2.12 14.49
CA THR A 102 -25.69 -2.17 15.31
C THR A 102 -26.94 -1.94 14.46
N LEU A 103 -26.87 -1.08 13.45
CA LEU A 103 -28.00 -0.72 12.57
C LEU A 103 -28.20 -1.72 11.42
N TRP A 104 -27.10 -2.24 10.85
CA TRP A 104 -27.08 -3.28 9.84
C TRP A 104 -26.22 -4.44 10.32
N PRO A 105 -26.79 -5.41 11.06
CA PRO A 105 -26.07 -6.60 11.47
C PRO A 105 -25.78 -7.46 10.24
N VAL A 106 -24.63 -7.22 9.61
CA VAL A 106 -24.10 -8.11 8.59
C VAL A 106 -23.48 -9.28 9.33
N ALA A 107 -24.00 -10.50 9.10
CA ALA A 107 -23.38 -11.73 9.56
C ALA A 107 -22.10 -11.98 8.75
N VAL A 108 -21.04 -11.24 9.07
CA VAL A 108 -19.69 -11.62 8.67
C VAL A 108 -19.28 -12.69 9.67
N GLU A 109 -19.17 -13.94 9.21
CA GLU A 109 -18.50 -14.97 9.99
C GLU A 109 -17.07 -14.50 10.25
N VAL A 110 -16.84 -13.98 11.46
CA VAL A 110 -15.49 -13.69 11.93
C VAL A 110 -14.80 -15.05 12.03
N PRO A 111 -13.67 -15.28 11.34
CA PRO A 111 -12.92 -16.51 11.49
C PRO A 111 -12.66 -16.74 12.99
N THR A 112 -13.19 -17.82 13.56
CA THR A 112 -13.07 -18.14 14.99
C THR A 112 -11.65 -18.50 15.39
N THR A 113 -10.75 -18.66 14.41
CA THR A 113 -9.31 -18.50 14.60
C THR A 113 -9.01 -17.03 14.84
N VAL A 114 -9.24 -16.58 16.07
CA VAL A 114 -8.42 -15.51 16.63
C VAL A 114 -7.01 -16.08 16.61
N GLU A 115 -6.27 -15.86 15.53
CA GLU A 115 -4.82 -16.01 15.57
C GLU A 115 -4.40 -15.22 16.81
N SER A 116 -3.92 -15.95 17.82
CA SER A 116 -3.42 -15.40 19.07
C SER A 116 -2.67 -14.14 18.72
N ALA A 117 -3.12 -13.00 19.26
CA ALA A 117 -2.53 -11.70 19.00
C ALA A 117 -1.01 -11.89 19.08
N GLN A 118 -0.35 -11.89 17.91
CA GLN A 118 1.09 -12.09 17.82
C GLN A 118 1.70 -11.18 18.85
N GLU A 119 2.48 -11.75 19.79
CA GLU A 119 3.09 -10.97 20.87
C GLU A 119 3.70 -9.72 20.23
N LEU A 120 3.11 -8.57 20.55
CA LEU A 120 3.51 -7.32 19.94
C LEU A 120 5.00 -7.17 20.28
N PRO A 121 5.89 -7.08 19.28
CA PRO A 121 7.30 -6.88 19.55
C PRO A 121 7.40 -5.69 20.50
N GLY A 122 8.15 -5.86 21.59
CA GLY A 122 8.33 -4.77 22.55
C GLY A 122 8.83 -3.52 21.83
N LEU A 123 8.53 -2.33 22.36
CA LEU A 123 8.95 -1.06 21.74
C LEU A 123 10.47 -1.04 21.44
N LEU A 124 11.27 -1.69 22.29
CA LEU A 124 12.70 -1.85 22.07
C LEU A 124 13.01 -2.74 20.86
N ASP A 125 12.36 -3.88 20.70
CA ASP A 125 12.55 -4.76 19.53
C ASP A 125 12.13 -4.09 18.23
N LEU A 126 11.07 -3.27 18.27
CA LEU A 126 10.66 -2.45 17.14
C LEU A 126 11.77 -1.47 16.76
N ILE A 127 12.36 -0.77 17.74
CA ILE A 127 13.48 0.16 17.50
C ILE A 127 14.71 -0.57 16.95
N LEU A 128 15.04 -1.75 17.48
CA LEU A 128 16.17 -2.55 16.98
C LEU A 128 15.94 -3.00 15.54
N ARG A 129 14.71 -3.36 15.17
CA ARG A 129 14.34 -3.75 13.80
C ARG A 129 14.33 -2.58 12.81
N LEU A 130 14.24 -1.34 13.28
CA LEU A 130 14.29 -0.15 12.40
C LEU A 130 15.63 0.01 11.69
N ILE A 131 16.73 -0.45 12.30
CA ILE A 131 18.07 -0.35 11.73
C ILE A 131 18.44 -1.72 11.12
N PRO A 132 18.36 -1.90 9.80
CA PRO A 132 18.65 -3.19 9.19
C PRO A 132 20.15 -3.49 9.25
N ALA A 133 20.51 -4.74 9.56
CA ALA A 133 21.90 -5.21 9.43
C ALA A 133 22.37 -5.23 7.96
N ASN A 134 21.44 -5.45 7.03
CA ASN A 134 21.70 -5.40 5.59
C ASN A 134 20.54 -4.70 4.86
N PRO A 135 20.74 -3.47 4.34
CA PRO A 135 19.69 -2.73 3.65
C PRO A 135 19.27 -3.35 2.31
N PHE A 136 20.16 -4.10 1.65
CA PHE A 136 19.83 -4.81 0.40
C PHE A 136 18.95 -6.02 0.66
N ALA A 137 19.17 -6.74 1.77
CA ALA A 137 18.26 -7.79 2.21
C ALA A 137 16.89 -7.20 2.57
N ALA A 138 16.87 -6.10 3.32
CA ALA A 138 15.61 -5.40 3.63
C ALA A 138 14.86 -4.96 2.36
N ALA A 139 15.57 -4.53 1.30
CA ALA A 139 14.98 -4.23 0.00
C ALA A 139 14.47 -5.48 -0.73
N ALA A 140 15.18 -6.61 -0.67
CA ALA A 140 14.73 -7.85 -1.30
C ALA A 140 13.48 -8.43 -0.61
N ASP A 141 13.43 -8.35 0.72
CA ASP A 141 12.34 -8.87 1.55
C ASP A 141 11.12 -7.94 1.62
N GLY A 142 11.19 -6.76 0.99
CA GLY A 142 10.12 -5.77 1.02
C GLY A 142 9.93 -5.10 2.39
N ALA A 143 10.94 -5.13 3.26
CA ALA A 143 10.95 -4.46 4.55
C ALA A 143 11.12 -2.94 4.37
N LEU A 144 10.01 -2.26 4.05
CA LEU A 144 9.99 -0.83 3.72
C LEU A 144 10.46 0.05 4.88
N LEU A 145 10.02 -0.22 6.11
CA LEU A 145 10.32 0.64 7.25
C LEU A 145 11.84 0.69 7.55
N PRO A 146 12.57 -0.44 7.67
CA PRO A 146 14.03 -0.42 7.78
C PRO A 146 14.73 0.23 6.59
N LEU A 147 14.22 0.00 5.37
CA LEU A 147 14.77 0.60 4.15
C LEU A 147 14.63 2.13 4.16
N ILE A 148 13.50 2.65 4.62
CA ILE A 148 13.26 4.09 4.79
C ILE A 148 14.28 4.67 5.78
N VAL A 149 14.47 4.05 6.94
CA VAL A 149 15.44 4.50 7.96
C VAL A 149 16.86 4.52 7.41
N PHE A 150 17.28 3.44 6.75
CA PHE A 150 18.57 3.40 6.07
C PHE A 150 18.72 4.55 5.05
N THR A 151 17.71 4.75 4.21
CA THR A 151 17.73 5.79 3.17
C THR A 151 17.80 7.20 3.77
N LEU A 152 17.10 7.45 4.89
CA LEU A 152 17.16 8.71 5.62
C LEU A 152 18.57 8.98 6.17
N LEU A 153 19.20 7.98 6.78
CA LEU A 153 20.56 8.08 7.30
C LEU A 153 21.58 8.30 6.17
N LEU A 154 21.43 7.58 5.06
CA LEU A 154 22.27 7.74 3.86
C LEU A 154 22.14 9.15 3.27
N ALA A 155 20.91 9.64 3.13
CA ALA A 155 20.65 10.99 2.63
C ALA A 155 21.22 12.07 3.55
N ALA A 156 21.07 11.90 4.88
CA ALA A 156 21.66 12.79 5.87
C ALA A 156 23.20 12.80 5.82
N ALA A 157 23.83 11.63 5.68
CA ALA A 157 25.28 11.50 5.54
C ALA A 157 25.82 12.17 4.26
N THR A 158 25.01 12.20 3.19
CA THR A 158 25.36 12.89 1.94
C THR A 158 25.54 14.40 2.16
N GLY A 159 24.86 14.98 3.16
CA GLY A 159 25.05 16.37 3.57
C GLY A 159 26.45 16.69 4.10
N ALA A 160 27.20 15.69 4.57
CA ALA A 160 28.57 15.85 5.06
C ALA A 160 29.64 15.80 3.95
N VAL A 161 29.25 15.47 2.72
CA VAL A 161 30.15 15.40 1.57
C VAL A 161 30.24 16.76 0.87
N ALA A 162 31.36 17.03 0.19
CA ALA A 162 31.56 18.25 -0.59
C ALA A 162 30.41 18.52 -1.56
N GLU A 163 30.02 19.80 -1.70
CA GLU A 163 28.84 20.25 -2.45
C GLU A 163 28.73 19.63 -3.85
N ALA A 164 29.82 19.68 -4.62
CA ALA A 164 29.84 19.16 -6.00
C ALA A 164 29.63 17.63 -6.09
N ARG A 165 29.97 16.87 -5.04
CA ARG A 165 29.69 15.43 -4.97
C ARG A 165 28.26 15.18 -4.52
N ARG A 166 27.78 15.95 -3.53
CA ARG A 166 26.38 15.90 -3.07
C ARG A 166 25.41 16.17 -4.21
N GLN A 167 25.62 17.24 -4.98
CA GLN A 167 24.75 17.60 -6.11
C GLN A 167 24.71 16.50 -7.17
N ARG A 168 25.86 15.89 -7.50
CA ARG A 168 25.90 14.76 -8.45
C ARG A 168 25.05 13.56 -7.97
N LEU A 169 25.09 13.24 -6.69
CA LEU A 169 24.29 12.14 -6.12
C LEU A 169 22.79 12.48 -6.13
N ILE A 170 22.43 13.73 -5.81
CA ILE A 170 21.05 14.20 -5.83
C ILE A 170 20.49 14.16 -7.26
N THR A 171 21.18 14.75 -8.24
CA THR A 171 20.73 14.75 -9.64
C THR A 171 20.59 13.34 -10.19
N PHE A 172 21.55 12.46 -9.89
CA PHE A 172 21.46 11.05 -10.29
C PHE A 172 20.22 10.35 -9.72
N ALA A 173 19.92 10.55 -8.43
CA ALA A 173 18.73 9.99 -7.80
C ALA A 173 17.42 10.60 -8.33
N GLU A 174 17.43 11.88 -8.72
CA GLU A 174 16.31 12.54 -9.39
C GLU A 174 16.01 11.95 -10.75
N ASP A 175 17.04 11.74 -11.57
CA ASP A 175 16.90 11.15 -12.90
C ASP A 175 16.33 9.73 -12.80
N ILE A 176 16.83 8.92 -11.86
CA ILE A 176 16.29 7.58 -11.60
C ILE A 176 14.83 7.66 -11.13
N SER A 177 14.51 8.56 -10.19
CA SER A 177 13.14 8.74 -9.71
C SER A 177 12.20 9.12 -10.85
N ALA A 178 12.61 10.03 -11.74
CA ALA A 178 11.82 10.43 -12.91
C ALA A 178 11.56 9.26 -13.87
N VAL A 179 12.54 8.38 -14.06
CA VAL A 179 12.38 7.14 -14.85
C VAL A 179 11.35 6.21 -14.20
N PHE A 180 11.42 5.97 -12.89
CA PHE A 180 10.45 5.13 -12.19
C PHE A 180 9.04 5.74 -12.15
N VAL A 181 8.92 7.06 -12.00
CA VAL A 181 7.64 7.76 -12.14
C VAL A 181 7.05 7.52 -13.53
N ARG A 182 7.85 7.58 -14.60
CA ARG A 182 7.38 7.26 -15.96
C ARG A 182 6.98 5.78 -16.10
N LEU A 183 7.72 4.87 -15.48
CA LEU A 183 7.39 3.44 -15.47
C LEU A 183 6.04 3.19 -14.77
N ILE A 184 5.76 3.87 -13.65
CA ILE A 184 4.44 3.83 -12.99
C ILE A 184 3.34 4.27 -13.94
N HIS A 185 3.55 5.34 -14.70
CA HIS A 185 2.53 5.80 -15.67
C HIS A 185 2.21 4.73 -16.71
N TRP A 186 3.20 3.96 -17.17
CA TRP A 186 2.99 2.83 -18.08
C TRP A 186 2.25 1.67 -17.41
N ILE A 187 2.61 1.31 -16.17
CA ILE A 187 1.91 0.27 -15.42
C ILE A 187 0.45 0.67 -15.22
N LEU A 188 0.18 1.93 -14.89
CA LEU A 188 -1.19 2.43 -14.69
C LEU A 188 -2.06 2.37 -15.95
N TRP A 189 -1.49 2.28 -17.16
CA TRP A 189 -2.29 2.00 -18.37
C TRP A 189 -2.86 0.58 -18.36
N THR A 190 -2.18 -0.38 -17.73
CA THR A 190 -2.65 -1.75 -17.56
C THR A 190 -3.64 -1.92 -16.39
N ALA A 191 -3.84 -0.86 -15.59
CA ALA A 191 -4.71 -0.89 -14.41
C ALA A 191 -6.14 -1.41 -14.65
N PRO A 192 -6.84 -1.09 -15.77
CA PRO A 192 -8.17 -1.65 -16.01
C PRO A 192 -8.19 -3.19 -16.02
N ALA A 193 -7.21 -3.81 -16.68
CA ALA A 193 -7.09 -5.26 -16.75
C ALA A 193 -6.61 -5.86 -15.41
N GLY A 194 -5.68 -5.18 -14.73
CA GLY A 194 -5.19 -5.58 -13.42
C GLY A 194 -6.28 -5.56 -12.35
N VAL A 195 -7.02 -4.45 -12.24
CA VAL A 195 -8.13 -4.30 -11.29
C VAL A 195 -9.25 -5.31 -11.57
N PHE A 196 -9.56 -5.57 -12.84
CA PHE A 196 -10.48 -6.63 -13.24
C PHE A 196 -10.02 -8.02 -12.74
N GLY A 197 -8.76 -8.38 -13.01
CA GLY A 197 -8.16 -9.65 -12.57
C GLY A 197 -7.96 -9.77 -11.06
N LEU A 198 -7.97 -8.66 -10.32
CA LEU A 198 -7.98 -8.66 -8.85
C LEU A 198 -9.40 -8.83 -8.29
N ALA A 199 -10.37 -8.10 -8.82
CA ALA A 199 -11.72 -8.05 -8.27
C ALA A 199 -12.52 -9.33 -8.55
N ALA A 200 -12.45 -9.88 -9.76
CA ALA A 200 -13.23 -11.05 -10.15
C ALA A 200 -13.03 -12.30 -9.27
N PRO A 201 -11.79 -12.81 -9.07
CA PRO A 201 -11.59 -14.02 -8.25
C PRO A 201 -11.89 -13.80 -6.77
N VAL A 202 -11.62 -12.60 -6.24
CA VAL A 202 -11.90 -12.24 -4.84
C VAL A 202 -13.40 -12.31 -4.57
N VAL A 203 -14.21 -11.75 -5.46
CA VAL A 203 -15.66 -11.71 -5.32
C VAL A 203 -16.29 -13.08 -5.57
N ALA A 204 -15.78 -13.84 -6.54
CA ALA A 204 -16.22 -15.20 -6.80
C ALA A 204 -16.02 -16.13 -5.58
N GLY A 205 -14.87 -16.05 -4.91
CA GLY A 205 -14.55 -16.91 -3.78
C GLY A 205 -15.20 -16.52 -2.45
N MET A 206 -15.58 -15.25 -2.26
CA MET A 206 -16.09 -14.74 -0.98
C MET A 206 -17.62 -14.56 -0.95
N GLY A 207 -18.27 -14.58 -2.12
CA GLY A 207 -19.70 -14.62 -2.25
C GLY A 207 -20.47 -13.32 -1.97
N LEU A 208 -21.80 -13.39 -2.13
CA LEU A 208 -22.73 -12.27 -1.93
C LEU A 208 -22.73 -11.71 -0.49
N GLY A 209 -22.42 -12.54 0.51
CA GLY A 209 -22.37 -12.14 1.92
C GLY A 209 -21.29 -11.09 2.21
N LEU A 210 -20.10 -11.23 1.62
CA LEU A 210 -19.03 -10.26 1.80
C LEU A 210 -19.32 -8.95 1.07
N LEU A 211 -20.01 -8.98 -0.07
CA LEU A 211 -20.38 -7.76 -0.79
C LEU A 211 -21.34 -6.88 0.00
N ALA A 212 -22.28 -7.48 0.74
CA ALA A 212 -23.13 -6.74 1.66
C ALA A 212 -22.28 -6.09 2.77
N GLY A 213 -21.32 -6.82 3.34
CA GLY A 213 -20.37 -6.28 4.33
C GLY A 213 -19.50 -5.16 3.79
N LEU A 214 -18.95 -5.33 2.58
CA LEU A 214 -18.16 -4.30 1.87
C LEU A 214 -19.00 -3.08 1.54
N ALA A 215 -20.26 -3.24 1.14
CA ALA A 215 -21.15 -2.12 0.85
C ALA A 215 -21.45 -1.30 2.11
N VAL A 216 -21.75 -1.97 3.23
CA VAL A 216 -21.94 -1.29 4.54
C VAL A 216 -20.63 -0.62 4.98
N PHE A 217 -19.49 -1.30 4.84
CA PHE A 217 -18.18 -0.72 5.15
C PHE A 217 -17.90 0.54 4.30
N VAL A 218 -18.05 0.47 2.99
CA VAL A 218 -17.83 1.61 2.08
C VAL A 218 -18.79 2.76 2.40
N ALA A 219 -20.08 2.47 2.62
CA ALA A 219 -21.05 3.50 2.99
C ALA A 219 -20.68 4.18 4.32
N THR A 220 -20.23 3.41 5.31
CA THR A 220 -19.80 3.92 6.62
C THR A 220 -18.51 4.73 6.54
N VAL A 221 -17.60 4.39 5.62
CA VAL A 221 -16.35 5.13 5.41
C VAL A 221 -16.56 6.43 4.63
N VAL A 222 -17.58 6.50 3.77
CA VAL A 222 -17.90 7.67 2.94
C VAL A 222 -18.66 8.75 3.72
N VAL A 223 -19.46 8.36 4.70
CA VAL A 223 -20.24 9.25 5.58
C VAL A 223 -19.36 9.80 6.70
#